data_AF-A0A9X7W2C0-F1
#
_entry.id   AF-A0A9X7W2C0-F1
#
_cell.length_a   1.000
_cell.length_b   1.000
_cell.length_c   1.000
_cell.angle_alpha   90.00
_cell.angle_beta   90.00
_cell.angle_gamma   90.00
#
_symmetry.space_group_name_H-M   'P 1'
#
loop_
_entity.id
_entity.type
_entity.pdbx_description
1 polymer ?
#
loop_
_entity_poly.entity_id
_entity_poly.type
_entity_poly.pdbx_seq_one_letter_code
_entity_poly.pdbx_strand_id
1 'polypeptide(L)'
;MFLKQRESKHFHTGVKISDDGEFLMWNQYRRTYEGMASPLEQNERHIEVLKDAFGIINMPTRVGMRLSPVFHSYVLVSQNARIKRPKEFDTSKVIKADMLSTTIESQFDRAGFFDVLGSASRIVSKETLKDIAGQLIALHKPAPLDFAAKYKVAGNQTDVQANLIRHQCRNCGSEDLSVQYGRYGYYFKCAACEGNTPIKIGCGQVGHKERIRKQGLNFYRECADCGTSSLYYVNPS
;
A
#
# COMPACT_ATOMS: atom_id res chain seq x y z
N MET A 1 -6.65 -28.19 0.80
CA MET A 1 -6.38 -26.78 1.17
C MET A 1 -6.43 -25.93 -0.09
N PHE A 2 -7.37 -25.00 -0.18
CA PHE A 2 -7.50 -24.10 -1.33
C PHE A 2 -6.93 -22.74 -0.94
N LEU A 3 -5.74 -22.40 -1.44
CA LEU A 3 -5.27 -21.03 -1.38
C LEU A 3 -5.87 -20.26 -2.55
N LYS A 4 -6.77 -19.32 -2.24
CA LYS A 4 -7.47 -18.51 -3.23
C LYS A 4 -6.75 -17.18 -3.37
N GLN A 5 -5.77 -17.10 -4.27
CA GLN A 5 -5.15 -15.83 -4.65
C GLN A 5 -6.11 -15.10 -5.61
N ARG A 6 -6.76 -14.05 -5.11
CA ARG A 6 -7.60 -13.15 -5.91
C ARG A 6 -6.74 -12.02 -6.45
N GLU A 7 -6.34 -12.09 -7.71
CA GLU A 7 -6.15 -10.86 -8.48
C GLU A 7 -7.49 -10.49 -9.13
N SER A 8 -8.22 -9.56 -8.51
CA SER A 8 -9.39 -8.95 -9.15
C SER A 8 -8.91 -7.81 -10.04
N LYS A 9 -8.59 -8.09 -11.30
CA LYS A 9 -8.57 -7.03 -12.31
C LYS A 9 -10.03 -6.69 -12.64
N HIS A 10 -10.53 -5.61 -12.03
CA HIS A 10 -11.90 -5.18 -12.22
C HIS A 10 -12.04 -4.46 -13.57
N PHE A 11 -12.43 -5.20 -14.60
CA PHE A 11 -12.75 -4.64 -15.91
C PHE A 11 -14.19 -4.13 -15.91
N HIS A 12 -14.34 -2.79 -15.90
CA HIS A 12 -15.66 -2.15 -16.07
C HIS A 12 -16.10 -2.11 -17.55
N THR A 13 -15.14 -2.22 -18.47
CA THR A 13 -15.30 -2.22 -19.92
C THR A 13 -15.34 -3.62 -20.52
N GLY A 14 -15.87 -3.73 -21.75
CA GLY A 14 -15.93 -5.00 -22.47
C GLY A 14 -14.54 -5.59 -22.72
N VAL A 15 -14.43 -6.90 -22.59
CA VAL A 15 -13.20 -7.67 -22.86
C VAL A 15 -13.43 -8.54 -24.09
N LYS A 16 -12.48 -8.57 -25.01
CA LYS A 16 -12.46 -9.47 -26.16
C LYS A 16 -11.26 -10.39 -26.02
N ILE A 17 -11.46 -11.67 -26.31
CA ILE A 17 -10.39 -12.65 -26.36
C ILE A 17 -10.30 -13.10 -27.82
N SER A 18 -9.10 -13.06 -28.40
CA SER A 18 -8.82 -13.52 -29.77
C SER A 18 -8.71 -15.04 -29.82
N ASP A 19 -8.79 -15.63 -31.01
CA ASP A 19 -8.63 -17.07 -31.18
C ASP A 19 -7.19 -17.53 -30.84
N ASP A 20 -6.20 -16.64 -30.95
CA ASP A 20 -4.81 -16.87 -30.53
C ASP A 20 -4.59 -16.72 -29.00
N GLY A 21 -5.64 -16.48 -28.22
CA GLY A 21 -5.55 -16.30 -26.76
C GLY A 21 -5.14 -14.90 -26.29
N GLU A 22 -5.04 -13.93 -27.20
CA GLU A 22 -4.77 -12.54 -26.84
C GLU A 22 -5.96 -11.87 -26.15
N PHE A 23 -5.68 -11.10 -25.10
CA PHE A 23 -6.69 -10.33 -24.38
C PHE A 23 -6.71 -8.88 -24.88
N LEU A 24 -7.91 -8.40 -25.17
CA LEU A 24 -8.18 -7.07 -25.67
C LEU A 24 -9.20 -6.38 -24.75
N MET A 25 -8.87 -5.17 -24.30
CA MET A 25 -9.77 -4.36 -23.47
C MET A 25 -10.40 -3.25 -24.30
N TRP A 26 -11.71 -3.04 -24.15
CA TRP A 26 -12.40 -1.91 -24.78
C TRP A 26 -12.00 -0.59 -24.12
N ASN A 27 -11.45 0.32 -24.90
CA ASN A 27 -11.16 1.69 -24.50
C ASN A 27 -12.33 2.61 -24.89
N GLN A 28 -13.08 3.11 -23.91
CA GLN A 28 -14.24 3.99 -24.17
C GLN A 28 -13.84 5.33 -24.82
N TYR A 29 -12.66 5.86 -24.49
CA TYR A 29 -12.20 7.15 -25.00
C TYR A 29 -11.78 7.05 -26.47
N ARG A 30 -11.01 6.01 -26.82
CA ARG A 30 -10.50 5.80 -28.18
C ARG A 30 -11.47 5.02 -29.07
N ARG A 31 -12.54 4.44 -28.49
CA ARG A 31 -13.52 3.57 -29.18
C ARG A 31 -12.87 2.40 -29.92
N THR A 32 -11.76 1.91 -29.38
CA THR A 32 -10.96 0.82 -29.96
C THR A 32 -10.64 -0.24 -28.91
N TYR A 33 -10.26 -1.42 -29.38
CA TYR A 33 -9.71 -2.47 -28.54
C TYR A 33 -8.20 -2.29 -28.43
N GLU A 34 -7.69 -2.29 -27.20
CA GLU A 34 -6.27 -2.20 -26.92
C GLU A 34 -5.78 -3.53 -26.32
N GLY A 35 -4.59 -3.95 -26.77
CA GLY A 35 -3.92 -5.13 -26.25
C GLY A 35 -3.66 -5.01 -24.75
N MET A 36 -3.91 -6.09 -24.03
CA MET A 36 -3.58 -6.22 -22.61
C MET A 36 -2.86 -7.54 -22.34
N ALA A 37 -1.98 -7.52 -21.34
CA ALA A 37 -1.31 -8.74 -20.89
C ALA A 37 -2.34 -9.80 -20.47
N SER A 38 -2.12 -11.05 -20.89
CA SER A 38 -3.01 -12.17 -20.60
C SER A 38 -3.18 -12.39 -19.09
N PRO A 39 -4.40 -12.23 -18.53
CA PRO A 39 -4.67 -12.53 -17.13
C PRO A 39 -4.53 -14.02 -16.81
N LEU A 40 -4.71 -14.91 -17.80
CA LEU A 40 -4.52 -16.35 -17.62
C LEU A 40 -3.04 -16.66 -17.36
N GLU A 41 -2.15 -16.16 -18.21
CA GLU A 41 -0.69 -16.32 -18.06
C GLU A 41 -0.18 -15.70 -16.76
N GLN A 42 -0.76 -14.57 -16.35
CA GLN A 42 -0.42 -13.96 -15.07
C GLN A 42 -0.82 -14.84 -13.89
N ASN A 43 -2.00 -15.47 -13.95
CA ASN A 43 -2.44 -16.41 -12.92
C ASN A 43 -1.57 -17.68 -12.87
N GLU A 44 -1.17 -18.24 -14.02
CA GLU A 44 -0.30 -19.41 -14.04
C GLU A 44 1.07 -19.11 -13.39
N ARG A 45 1.67 -17.94 -13.68
CA ARG A 45 2.89 -17.49 -12.97
C ARG A 45 2.69 -17.35 -11.47
N HIS A 46 1.53 -16.85 -11.02
CA HIS A 46 1.22 -16.78 -9.60
C HIS A 46 1.07 -18.16 -8.97
N ILE A 47 0.48 -19.12 -9.68
CA ILE A 47 0.38 -20.52 -9.23
C ILE A 47 1.77 -21.13 -9.06
N GLU A 48 2.71 -20.87 -9.98
CA GLU A 48 4.10 -21.34 -9.86
C GLU A 48 4.75 -20.82 -8.58
N VAL A 49 4.66 -19.52 -8.32
CA VAL A 49 5.18 -18.90 -7.08
C VAL A 49 4.54 -19.53 -5.83
N LEU A 50 3.24 -19.82 -5.87
CA LEU A 50 2.58 -20.52 -4.78
C LEU A 50 3.07 -21.96 -4.61
N LYS A 51 3.26 -22.71 -5.70
CA LYS A 51 3.81 -24.07 -5.65
C LYS A 51 5.19 -24.07 -5.01
N ASP A 52 6.04 -23.13 -5.37
CA ASP A 52 7.38 -22.97 -4.78
C ASP A 52 7.29 -22.66 -3.29
N ALA A 53 6.42 -21.72 -2.88
CA ALA A 53 6.20 -21.41 -1.47
C ALA A 53 5.72 -22.63 -0.67
N PHE A 54 4.81 -23.43 -1.24
CA PHE A 54 4.32 -24.66 -0.61
C PHE A 54 5.36 -25.79 -0.57
N GLY A 55 6.38 -25.76 -1.45
CA GLY A 55 7.54 -26.64 -1.37
C GLY A 55 8.39 -26.38 -0.11
N ILE A 56 8.51 -25.10 0.27
CA ILE A 56 9.29 -24.64 1.44
C ILE A 56 8.54 -24.89 2.76
N ILE A 57 7.22 -24.72 2.75
CA ILE A 57 6.37 -24.83 3.94
C ILE A 57 6.24 -26.28 4.41
N ASN A 58 6.22 -26.46 5.74
CA ASN A 58 5.97 -27.76 6.34
C ASN A 58 4.50 -28.15 6.17
N MET A 59 4.25 -29.03 5.21
CA MET A 59 2.91 -29.55 4.94
C MET A 59 2.61 -30.77 5.80
N PRO A 60 1.40 -30.87 6.37
CA PRO A 60 0.99 -32.02 7.15
C PRO A 60 0.99 -33.29 6.29
N THR A 61 1.49 -34.38 6.85
CA THR A 61 1.44 -35.71 6.22
C THR A 61 0.28 -36.48 6.84
N ARG A 62 -0.58 -37.09 6.01
CA ARG A 62 -1.68 -37.95 6.46
C ARG A 62 -1.67 -39.25 5.68
N VAL A 63 -1.76 -40.38 6.39
CA VAL A 63 -1.76 -41.73 5.80
C VAL A 63 -0.57 -41.93 4.84
N GLY A 64 0.63 -41.47 5.25
CA GLY A 64 1.86 -41.59 4.45
C GLY A 64 1.95 -40.66 3.23
N MET A 65 0.95 -39.83 2.95
CA MET A 65 0.97 -38.86 1.85
C MET A 65 1.10 -37.42 2.39
N ARG A 66 2.09 -36.67 1.87
CA ARG A 66 2.22 -35.23 2.11
C ARG A 66 1.04 -34.52 1.45
N LEU A 67 0.29 -33.75 2.22
CA LEU A 67 -0.80 -32.97 1.67
C LEU A 67 -0.24 -31.90 0.74
N SER A 68 -0.59 -31.94 -0.54
CA SER A 68 -0.28 -30.87 -1.50
C SER A 68 -1.58 -30.15 -1.90
N PRO A 69 -1.61 -28.80 -1.89
CA PRO A 69 -2.76 -28.07 -2.41
C PRO A 69 -2.89 -28.28 -3.92
N VAL A 70 -4.13 -28.24 -4.40
CA VAL A 70 -4.46 -28.11 -5.82
C VAL A 70 -4.94 -26.67 -6.02
N PHE A 71 -4.33 -25.98 -6.99
CA PHE A 71 -4.66 -24.59 -7.29
C PHE A 71 -5.58 -24.54 -8.51
N HIS A 72 -6.76 -23.94 -8.33
CA HIS A 72 -7.66 -23.62 -9.43
C HIS A 72 -7.67 -22.10 -9.63
N SER A 73 -7.19 -21.64 -10.79
CA SER A 73 -7.20 -20.23 -11.17
C SER A 73 -8.43 -19.89 -12.00
N TYR A 74 -9.05 -18.75 -11.68
CA TYR A 74 -10.16 -18.19 -12.44
C TYR A 74 -9.93 -16.69 -12.64
N VAL A 75 -10.20 -16.22 -13.85
CA VAL A 75 -10.24 -14.79 -14.18
C VAL A 75 -11.68 -14.32 -14.03
N LEU A 76 -11.90 -13.39 -13.10
CA LEU A 76 -13.23 -12.85 -12.83
C LEU A 76 -13.45 -11.58 -13.63
N VAL A 77 -14.57 -11.54 -14.34
CA VAL A 77 -15.01 -10.38 -15.11
C VAL A 77 -16.29 -9.80 -14.49
N SER A 78 -16.47 -8.48 -14.57
CA SER A 78 -17.68 -7.82 -14.04
C SER A 78 -18.95 -8.40 -14.65
N GLN A 79 -20.03 -8.46 -13.86
CA GLN A 79 -21.34 -8.97 -14.31
C GLN A 79 -21.86 -8.22 -15.55
N ASN A 80 -21.62 -6.90 -15.57
CA ASN A 80 -22.07 -5.99 -16.63
C ASN A 80 -21.11 -5.92 -17.83
N ALA A 81 -19.90 -6.47 -17.71
CA ALA A 81 -18.95 -6.45 -18.81
C ALA A 81 -19.34 -7.48 -19.89
N ARG A 82 -19.22 -7.07 -21.15
CA ARG A 82 -19.41 -7.95 -22.32
C ARG A 82 -18.11 -8.70 -22.58
N ILE A 83 -18.19 -10.02 -22.67
CA ILE A 83 -17.05 -10.88 -23.01
C ILE A 83 -17.28 -11.39 -24.43
N LYS A 84 -16.47 -10.96 -25.39
CA LYS A 84 -16.45 -11.55 -26.73
C LYS A 84 -15.53 -12.76 -26.70
N ARG A 85 -16.12 -13.96 -26.72
CA ARG A 85 -15.41 -15.23 -26.65
C ARG A 85 -15.00 -15.72 -28.07
N PRO A 86 -13.79 -16.29 -28.19
CA PRO A 86 -13.30 -16.94 -29.40
C PRO A 86 -13.98 -18.29 -29.62
N LYS A 87 -13.80 -18.87 -30.81
CA LYS A 87 -14.31 -20.22 -31.11
C LYS A 87 -13.31 -21.31 -30.75
N GLU A 88 -12.03 -21.04 -31.00
CA GLU A 88 -10.97 -22.06 -30.94
C GLU A 88 -10.20 -22.07 -29.61
N PHE A 89 -10.33 -21.03 -28.79
CA PHE A 89 -9.57 -20.90 -27.54
C PHE A 89 -10.43 -21.17 -26.29
N ASP A 90 -9.89 -21.97 -25.36
CA ASP A 90 -10.59 -22.31 -24.12
C ASP A 90 -10.69 -21.10 -23.18
N THR A 91 -11.92 -20.65 -22.95
CA THR A 91 -12.22 -19.54 -22.04
C THR A 91 -12.97 -19.99 -20.80
N SER A 92 -12.94 -21.28 -20.47
CA SER A 92 -13.64 -21.87 -19.31
C SER A 92 -13.14 -21.31 -17.97
N LYS A 93 -11.87 -20.90 -17.89
CA LYS A 93 -11.28 -20.23 -16.72
C LYS A 93 -11.71 -18.75 -16.58
N VAL A 94 -12.35 -18.16 -17.60
CA VAL A 94 -12.82 -16.77 -17.61
C VAL A 94 -14.32 -16.74 -17.35
N ILE A 95 -14.71 -16.33 -16.14
CA ILE A 95 -16.10 -16.36 -15.68
C ILE A 95 -16.57 -14.98 -15.22
N LYS A 96 -17.88 -14.73 -15.30
CA LYS A 96 -18.45 -13.55 -14.67
C LYS A 96 -18.51 -13.73 -13.15
N ALA A 97 -18.41 -12.63 -12.42
CA ALA A 97 -18.29 -12.64 -10.97
C ALA A 97 -19.53 -13.23 -10.24
N ASP A 98 -20.73 -13.08 -10.80
CA ASP A 98 -21.98 -13.69 -10.33
C ASP A 98 -21.97 -15.22 -10.47
N MET A 99 -21.36 -15.75 -11.52
CA MET A 99 -21.28 -17.20 -11.76
C MET A 99 -20.27 -17.93 -10.87
N LEU A 100 -19.52 -17.21 -10.02
CA LEU A 100 -18.45 -17.79 -9.23
C LEU A 100 -18.95 -18.89 -8.29
N SER A 101 -20.03 -18.66 -7.54
CA SER A 101 -20.55 -19.64 -6.56
C SER A 101 -20.99 -20.93 -7.27
N THR A 102 -21.78 -20.80 -8.33
CA THR A 102 -22.24 -21.94 -9.14
C THR A 102 -21.08 -22.69 -9.81
N THR A 103 -20.04 -21.95 -10.25
CA THR A 103 -18.83 -22.58 -10.82
C THR A 103 -18.10 -23.38 -9.74
N ILE A 104 -18.01 -22.86 -8.51
CA ILE A 104 -17.38 -23.58 -7.40
C ILE A 104 -18.18 -24.84 -7.05
N GLU A 105 -19.51 -24.71 -6.88
CA GLU A 105 -20.40 -25.83 -6.55
C GLU A 105 -20.31 -26.95 -7.61
N SER A 106 -20.44 -26.61 -8.90
CA SER A 106 -20.33 -27.60 -9.98
C SER A 106 -18.96 -28.26 -10.08
N GLN A 107 -17.88 -27.58 -9.68
CA GLN A 107 -16.54 -28.16 -9.60
C GLN A 107 -16.42 -29.11 -8.40
N PHE A 108 -17.04 -28.79 -7.26
CA PHE A 108 -17.13 -29.70 -6.12
C PHE A 108 -17.93 -30.96 -6.48
N ASP A 109 -19.04 -30.83 -7.21
CA ASP A 109 -19.85 -31.97 -7.63
C ASP A 109 -19.11 -32.88 -8.64
N ARG A 110 -18.39 -32.28 -9.60
CA ARG A 110 -17.57 -33.01 -10.57
C ARG A 110 -16.34 -33.66 -9.95
N ALA A 111 -15.66 -32.97 -9.04
CA ALA A 111 -14.56 -33.54 -8.26
C ALA A 111 -15.09 -34.62 -7.31
N GLY A 112 -16.31 -34.49 -6.79
CA GLY A 112 -16.95 -35.40 -5.87
C GLY A 112 -17.09 -36.84 -6.38
N PHE A 113 -17.20 -37.10 -7.69
CA PHE A 113 -17.38 -38.47 -8.18
C PHE A 113 -16.06 -39.24 -8.40
N PHE A 114 -14.97 -38.57 -8.79
CA PHE A 114 -13.66 -39.20 -9.01
C PHE A 114 -12.67 -39.01 -7.85
N ASP A 115 -12.87 -37.99 -7.00
CA ASP A 115 -11.93 -37.56 -5.96
C ASP A 115 -12.40 -37.93 -4.54
N VAL A 116 -13.64 -38.40 -4.33
CA VAL A 116 -14.14 -38.80 -2.99
C VAL A 116 -13.35 -39.96 -2.35
N LEU A 117 -12.76 -40.85 -3.16
CA LEU A 117 -11.88 -41.90 -2.63
C LEU A 117 -10.52 -41.36 -2.13
N GLY A 118 -10.05 -40.21 -2.65
CA GLY A 118 -8.76 -39.60 -2.29
C GLY A 118 -8.85 -38.35 -1.39
N SER A 119 -9.93 -37.58 -1.48
CA SER A 119 -10.03 -36.21 -0.96
C SER A 119 -10.71 -36.06 0.40
N ALA A 120 -11.36 -37.11 0.92
CA ALA A 120 -11.74 -37.14 2.33
C ALA A 120 -10.50 -37.04 3.26
N SER A 121 -9.35 -37.55 2.81
CA SER A 121 -8.06 -37.44 3.51
C SER A 121 -7.44 -36.03 3.47
N ARG A 122 -7.88 -35.19 2.50
CA ARG A 122 -7.35 -33.84 2.22
C ARG A 122 -8.13 -32.71 2.87
N ILE A 123 -9.21 -33.03 3.58
CA ILE A 123 -9.94 -32.09 4.42
C ILE A 123 -9.06 -31.77 5.64
N VAL A 124 -8.60 -30.52 5.69
CA VAL A 124 -7.77 -30.00 6.77
C VAL A 124 -8.65 -29.31 7.81
N SER A 125 -8.28 -29.46 9.09
CA SER A 125 -8.96 -28.76 10.17
C SER A 125 -8.69 -27.25 10.07
N LYS A 126 -9.51 -26.44 10.75
CA LYS A 126 -9.35 -24.98 10.78
C LYS A 126 -7.99 -24.58 11.36
N GLU A 127 -7.50 -25.35 12.33
CA GLU A 127 -6.21 -25.17 13.00
C GLU A 127 -5.07 -25.40 12.00
N THR A 128 -5.13 -26.49 11.24
CA THR A 128 -4.09 -26.79 10.24
C THR A 128 -4.05 -25.73 9.13
N LEU A 129 -5.22 -25.20 8.74
CA LEU A 129 -5.31 -24.09 7.79
C LEU A 129 -4.67 -22.82 8.36
N LYS A 130 -4.87 -22.53 9.64
CA LYS A 130 -4.28 -21.38 10.33
C LYS A 130 -2.76 -21.49 10.39
N ASP A 131 -2.23 -22.67 10.67
CA ASP A 131 -0.79 -22.91 10.74
C ASP A 131 -0.11 -22.73 9.37
N ILE A 132 -0.72 -23.27 8.31
CA ILE A 132 -0.20 -23.10 6.96
C ILE A 132 -0.32 -21.63 6.52
N ALA A 133 -1.42 -20.94 6.87
CA ALA A 133 -1.55 -19.51 6.61
C ALA A 133 -0.47 -18.68 7.34
N GLY A 134 -0.14 -19.02 8.58
CA GLY A 134 0.95 -18.39 9.33
C GLY A 134 2.31 -18.57 8.66
N GLN A 135 2.62 -19.77 8.18
CA GLN A 135 3.86 -20.05 7.45
C GLN A 135 3.93 -19.29 6.10
N LEU A 136 2.80 -19.16 5.38
CA LEU A 136 2.74 -18.36 4.15
C LEU A 136 2.96 -16.88 4.41
N ILE A 137 2.38 -16.34 5.48
CA ILE A 137 2.59 -14.94 5.88
C ILE A 137 4.06 -14.70 6.22
N ALA A 138 4.72 -15.65 6.91
CA ALA A 138 6.14 -15.54 7.25
C ALA A 138 7.05 -15.50 6.01
N LEU A 139 6.65 -16.15 4.91
CA LEU A 139 7.37 -16.08 3.64
C LEU A 139 7.06 -14.82 2.83
N HIS A 140 5.95 -14.13 3.12
CA HIS A 140 5.54 -12.96 2.36
C HIS A 140 6.43 -11.76 2.66
N LYS A 141 7.26 -11.39 1.68
CA LYS A 141 8.00 -10.13 1.66
C LYS A 141 7.28 -9.16 0.72
N PRO A 142 6.73 -8.04 1.21
CA PRO A 142 6.17 -7.01 0.34
C PRO A 142 7.24 -6.55 -0.64
N ALA A 143 6.89 -6.43 -1.93
CA ALA A 143 7.79 -5.83 -2.91
C ALA A 143 8.13 -4.41 -2.44
N PRO A 144 9.42 -4.01 -2.37
CA PRO A 144 9.78 -2.66 -2.01
C PRO A 144 9.24 -1.73 -3.11
N LEU A 145 8.23 -0.93 -2.76
CA LEU A 145 7.69 0.09 -3.65
C LEU A 145 8.49 1.36 -3.42
N ASP A 146 9.33 1.72 -4.39
CA ASP A 146 9.92 3.05 -4.43
C ASP A 146 8.86 4.05 -4.90
N PHE A 147 8.19 4.65 -3.92
CA PHE A 147 7.19 5.70 -4.17
C PHE A 147 7.81 6.92 -4.86
N ALA A 148 9.07 7.27 -4.56
CA ALA A 148 9.74 8.42 -5.16
C ALA A 148 9.98 8.18 -6.66
N ALA A 149 10.47 6.99 -7.03
CA ALA A 149 10.62 6.59 -8.43
C ALA A 149 9.26 6.47 -9.16
N LYS A 150 8.26 5.85 -8.51
CA LYS A 150 6.93 5.63 -9.10
C LYS A 150 6.21 6.94 -9.45
N TYR A 151 6.28 7.93 -8.56
CA TYR A 151 5.60 9.21 -8.75
C TYR A 151 6.52 10.29 -9.31
N LYS A 152 7.78 9.95 -9.64
CA LYS A 152 8.82 10.91 -10.05
C LYS A 152 8.88 12.12 -9.12
N VAL A 153 8.59 11.88 -7.84
CA VAL A 153 8.72 12.91 -6.82
C VAL A 153 10.22 12.96 -6.57
N ALA A 154 10.86 14.02 -7.06
CA ALA A 154 12.22 14.34 -6.64
C ALA A 154 12.17 14.32 -5.11
N GLY A 155 12.92 13.39 -4.51
CA GLY A 155 12.97 13.25 -3.08
C GLY A 155 13.53 14.54 -2.50
N ASN A 156 12.66 15.50 -2.19
CA ASN A 156 12.81 16.19 -0.93
C ASN A 156 12.57 15.09 0.09
N GLN A 157 13.67 14.40 0.43
CA GLN A 157 13.79 13.75 1.69
C GLN A 157 13.29 14.78 2.68
N THR A 158 12.07 14.59 3.19
CA THR A 158 11.70 15.15 4.47
C THR A 158 12.54 14.37 5.47
N ASP A 159 13.83 14.70 5.47
CA ASP A 159 14.53 14.93 6.71
C ASP A 159 13.53 15.65 7.58
N VAL A 160 13.11 14.98 8.65
CA VAL A 160 12.67 15.66 9.86
C VAL A 160 13.91 16.32 10.48
N GLN A 161 14.70 17.05 9.68
CA GLN A 161 15.49 18.14 10.16
C GLN A 161 14.47 19.26 10.27
N ALA A 162 14.15 19.59 11.52
CA ALA A 162 13.53 20.85 11.86
C ALA A 162 14.08 21.90 10.89
N ASN A 163 13.20 22.52 10.11
CA ASN A 163 13.52 23.72 9.36
C ASN A 163 13.88 24.77 10.42
N LEU A 164 15.11 24.70 10.91
CA LEU A 164 15.73 25.61 11.85
C LEU A 164 15.83 26.88 11.05
N ILE A 165 14.79 27.71 11.17
CA ILE A 165 14.87 29.12 10.83
C ILE A 165 16.09 29.61 11.58
N ARG A 166 17.21 29.81 10.88
CA ARG A 166 18.44 30.29 11.49
C ARG A 166 18.17 31.73 11.92
N HIS A 167 18.10 31.93 13.22
CA HIS A 167 17.92 33.25 13.79
C HIS A 167 19.29 33.93 13.89
N GLN A 168 19.43 35.07 13.23
CA GLN A 168 20.65 35.87 13.23
C GLN A 168 20.42 37.21 13.92
N CYS A 169 21.43 37.70 14.62
CA CYS A 169 21.39 39.01 15.26
C CYS A 169 21.23 40.10 14.21
N ARG A 170 20.26 41.01 14.38
CA ARG A 170 20.06 42.16 13.49
C ARG A 170 21.28 43.09 13.41
N ASN A 171 22.09 43.14 14.48
CA ASN A 171 23.18 44.11 14.60
C ASN A 171 24.51 43.60 14.04
N CYS A 172 24.83 42.32 14.22
CA CYS A 172 26.13 41.74 13.83
C CYS A 172 26.04 40.44 13.02
N GLY A 173 24.85 39.88 12.80
CA GLY A 173 24.66 38.62 12.06
C GLY A 173 25.02 37.34 12.81
N SER A 174 25.54 37.41 14.05
CA SER A 174 25.85 36.21 14.86
C SER A 174 24.60 35.36 15.15
N GLU A 175 24.80 34.04 15.19
CA GLU A 175 23.78 33.04 15.55
C GLU A 175 23.75 32.75 17.08
N ASP A 176 24.67 33.35 17.84
CA ASP A 176 24.77 33.21 19.30
C ASP A 176 23.69 34.05 19.99
N LEU A 177 22.46 33.55 19.95
CA LEU A 177 21.27 34.21 20.48
C LEU A 177 20.70 33.44 21.68
N SER A 178 20.05 34.18 22.58
CA SER A 178 19.22 33.60 23.64
C SER A 178 17.91 34.38 23.74
N VAL A 179 16.79 33.69 23.89
CA VAL A 179 15.49 34.31 24.12
C VAL A 179 15.41 34.79 25.57
N GLN A 180 15.15 36.08 25.75
CA GLN A 180 14.94 36.73 27.04
C GLN A 180 13.59 37.45 27.07
N TYR A 181 13.08 37.72 28.27
CA TYR A 181 11.83 38.45 28.49
C TYR A 181 12.10 39.91 28.87
N GLY A 182 11.36 40.83 28.28
CA GLY A 182 11.39 42.26 28.61
C GLY A 182 10.00 42.88 28.62
N ARG A 183 9.93 44.20 28.74
CA ARG A 183 8.68 44.98 28.86
C ARG A 183 7.65 44.71 27.75
N TYR A 184 8.10 44.41 26.53
CA TYR A 184 7.26 44.20 25.35
C TYR A 184 7.15 42.73 24.91
N GLY A 185 7.54 41.80 25.78
CA GLY A 185 7.54 40.36 25.49
C GLY A 185 8.94 39.80 25.26
N TYR A 186 9.01 38.68 24.54
CA TYR A 186 10.24 37.95 24.29
C TYR A 186 11.05 38.56 23.14
N TYR A 187 12.37 38.58 23.30
CA TYR A 187 13.33 39.06 22.29
C TYR A 187 14.59 38.19 22.30
N PHE A 188 15.38 38.24 21.22
CA PHE A 188 16.69 37.62 21.16
C PHE A 188 17.77 38.57 21.70
N LYS A 189 18.53 38.12 22.71
CA LYS A 189 19.75 38.76 23.19
C LYS A 189 20.95 38.07 22.55
N CYS A 190 21.79 38.84 21.85
CA CYS A 190 23.00 38.32 21.23
C CYS A 190 24.16 38.28 22.23
N ALA A 191 24.87 37.17 22.32
CA ALA A 191 26.06 37.04 23.15
C ALA A 191 27.29 37.73 22.54
N ALA A 192 27.37 37.82 21.20
CA ALA A 192 28.54 38.36 20.51
C ALA A 192 28.63 39.91 20.53
N CYS A 193 27.50 40.62 20.49
CA CYS A 193 27.47 42.09 20.44
C CYS A 193 26.57 42.73 21.48
N GLU A 194 25.99 41.93 22.38
CA GLU A 194 25.00 42.34 23.39
C GLU A 194 23.73 43.03 22.82
N GLY A 195 23.56 43.04 21.50
CA GLY A 195 22.40 43.64 20.84
C GLY A 195 21.10 42.85 21.07
N ASN A 196 19.98 43.58 21.04
CA ASN A 196 18.64 43.00 21.14
C ASN A 196 18.00 42.92 19.75
N THR A 197 17.49 41.74 19.38
CA THR A 197 16.80 41.48 18.11
C THR A 197 15.34 41.10 18.39
N PRO A 198 14.36 41.80 17.80
CA PRO A 198 12.94 41.51 18.04
C PRO A 198 12.55 40.15 17.44
N ILE A 199 11.79 39.37 18.21
CA ILE A 199 11.19 38.12 17.73
C ILE A 199 9.96 38.46 16.90
N LYS A 200 9.95 38.04 15.63
CA LYS A 200 8.79 38.15 14.74
C LYS A 200 8.22 36.77 14.52
N ILE A 201 6.96 36.59 14.91
CA ILE A 201 6.18 35.38 14.68
C ILE A 201 4.99 35.69 13.77
N GLY A 202 4.62 34.70 12.97
CA GLY A 202 3.40 34.68 12.17
C GLY A 202 3.21 33.28 11.61
N CYS A 203 1.98 32.80 11.53
CA CYS A 203 1.65 31.49 10.94
C CYS A 203 1.49 31.53 9.41
N GLY A 204 1.63 32.72 8.80
CA GLY A 204 1.47 32.95 7.36
C GLY A 204 0.03 33.23 6.92
N GLN A 205 -0.94 33.18 7.85
CA GLN A 205 -2.33 33.56 7.61
C GLN A 205 -2.57 35.02 8.00
N VAL A 206 -3.28 35.76 7.16
CA VAL A 206 -3.57 37.18 7.39
C VAL A 206 -4.61 37.32 8.51
N GLY A 207 -4.30 38.09 9.55
CA GLY A 207 -5.23 38.41 10.64
C GLY A 207 -5.19 37.47 11.84
N HIS A 208 -4.39 36.41 11.81
CA HIS A 208 -4.22 35.50 12.94
C HIS A 208 -3.35 36.12 14.04
N LYS A 209 -3.60 35.72 15.31
CA LYS A 209 -2.82 36.18 16.46
C LYS A 209 -2.00 35.05 17.06
N GLU A 210 -0.69 35.19 17.01
CA GLU A 210 0.25 34.23 17.60
C GLU A 210 0.91 34.74 18.87
N ARG A 211 1.36 33.80 19.70
CA ARG A 211 2.12 34.05 20.92
C ARG A 211 3.30 33.09 21.06
N ILE A 212 4.29 33.50 21.84
CA ILE A 212 5.36 32.62 22.30
C ILE A 212 4.97 32.00 23.65
N ARG A 213 4.98 30.66 23.74
CA ARG A 213 4.86 29.91 24.99
C ARG A 213 6.24 29.37 25.39
N LYS A 214 6.66 29.61 26.63
CA LYS A 214 7.91 29.06 27.19
C LYS A 214 7.63 27.76 27.96
N GLN A 215 8.52 26.78 27.81
CA GLN A 215 8.56 25.55 28.61
C GLN A 215 10.02 25.14 28.83
N GLY A 216 10.58 25.49 29.99
CA GLY A 216 12.01 25.30 30.26
C GLY A 216 12.87 26.15 29.34
N LEU A 217 13.80 25.51 28.62
CA LEU A 217 14.63 26.13 27.57
C LEU A 217 13.92 26.22 26.21
N ASN A 218 12.77 25.55 26.06
CA ASN A 218 12.04 25.48 24.79
C ASN A 218 11.01 26.62 24.68
N PHE A 219 10.98 27.28 23.52
CA PHE A 219 10.03 28.31 23.18
C PHE A 219 9.21 27.85 21.99
N TYR A 220 7.89 27.88 22.12
CA TYR A 220 6.93 27.43 21.11
C TYR A 220 6.16 28.61 20.54
N ARG A 221 5.94 28.63 19.23
CA ARG A 221 4.99 29.52 18.58
C ARG A 221 3.62 28.86 18.56
N GLU A 222 2.65 29.53 19.17
CA GLU A 222 1.26 29.09 19.22
C GLU A 222 0.37 30.04 18.44
N CYS A 223 -0.48 29.48 17.60
CA CYS A 223 -1.56 30.21 16.93
C CYS A 223 -2.89 29.68 17.48
N ALA A 224 -3.65 30.54 18.17
CA ALA A 224 -4.94 30.15 18.75
C ALA A 224 -5.97 29.81 17.64
N ASP A 225 -5.93 30.54 16.54
CA ASP A 225 -6.86 30.38 15.40
C ASP A 225 -6.60 29.09 14.61
N CYS A 226 -5.34 28.70 14.44
CA CYS A 226 -4.97 27.44 13.74
C CYS A 226 -4.95 26.21 14.66
N GLY A 227 -4.99 26.39 15.99
CA GLY A 227 -4.80 25.29 16.95
C GLY A 227 -3.41 24.65 16.88
N THR A 228 -2.40 25.37 16.38
CA THR A 228 -1.04 24.84 16.19
C THR A 228 -0.10 25.33 17.28
N SER A 229 0.76 24.42 17.77
CA SER A 229 1.88 24.71 18.67
C SER A 229 3.13 24.05 18.10
N SER A 230 4.12 24.86 17.71
CA SER A 230 5.33 24.40 17.04
C SER A 230 6.56 24.94 17.76
N LEU A 231 7.61 24.12 17.91
CA LEU A 231 8.86 24.55 18.51
C LEU A 231 9.46 25.68 17.65
N TYR A 232 9.74 26.81 18.28
CA TYR A 232 10.28 28.00 17.63
C TYR A 232 11.77 28.18 17.91
N TYR A 233 12.20 28.06 19.16
CA TYR A 233 13.60 28.20 19.55
C TYR A 233 13.92 27.41 20.82
N VAL A 234 15.18 27.02 20.99
CA VAL A 234 15.70 26.41 22.21
C VAL A 234 16.88 27.24 22.68
N ASN A 235 16.81 27.77 23.91
CA ASN A 235 17.94 28.49 24.48
C ASN A 235 19.13 27.52 24.71
N PRO A 236 20.37 28.00 24.53
CA PRO A 236 21.54 27.23 24.91
C PRO A 236 21.48 26.89 26.40
N SER A 237 21.89 25.67 26.73
CA SER A 237 21.97 25.13 28.09
C SER A 237 23.08 25.76 28.91
#